data_AF-A0A174Q838-F1
#
_entry.id   AF-A0A174Q838-F1
#
_cell.length_a   1.000
_cell.length_b   1.000
_cell.length_c   1.000
_cell.angle_alpha   90.00
_cell.angle_beta   90.00
_cell.angle_gamma   90.00
#
_symmetry.space_group_name_H-M   'P 1'
#
loop_
_entity.id
_entity.type
_entity.pdbx_description
1 polymer ?
#
loop_
_entity_poly.entity_id
_entity_poly.type
_entity_poly.pdbx_seq_one_letter_code
_entity_poly.pdbx_strand_id
1 'polypeptide(L)'
;MELYYWAKLLAAKDWKEVDDTIKGNPYREAAKDEMYKMSQDERERYLYLREEMAYSDEISRMKTAREEGLEEGRKEGRKEGKQLFLQCIRLKKQGFSKEKIAEECQVDIPEVEEILKEIEDL
;
A
#
# COMPACT_ATOMS: atom_id res chain seq x y z
N MET A 1 -35.14 -32.03 29.49
CA MET A 1 -33.94 -32.60 28.84
C MET A 1 -32.97 -31.47 28.56
N GLU A 2 -31.81 -31.47 29.20
CA GLU A 2 -30.79 -30.40 29.12
C GLU A 2 -30.36 -30.07 27.67
N LEU A 3 -30.31 -31.09 26.81
CA LEU A 3 -29.95 -30.95 25.40
C LEU A 3 -30.91 -30.06 24.61
N TYR A 4 -32.20 -30.13 24.90
CA TYR A 4 -33.22 -29.29 24.25
C TYR A 4 -33.02 -27.81 24.58
N TYR A 5 -32.58 -27.52 25.81
CA TYR A 5 -32.29 -26.16 26.24
C TYR A 5 -31.09 -25.59 25.48
N TRP A 6 -29.97 -26.34 25.37
CA TRP A 6 -28.80 -25.89 24.62
C TRP A 6 -29.09 -25.73 23.12
N ALA A 7 -29.87 -26.66 22.54
CA ALA A 7 -30.32 -26.54 21.15
C ALA A 7 -31.19 -25.30 20.91
N LYS A 8 -32.09 -24.98 21.86
CA LYS A 8 -32.95 -23.78 21.80
C LYS A 8 -32.15 -22.49 22.00
N LEU A 9 -31.16 -22.50 22.89
CA LEU A 9 -30.27 -21.37 23.14
C LEU A 9 -29.42 -21.04 21.90
N LEU A 10 -28.83 -22.05 21.25
CA LEU A 10 -28.03 -21.86 20.03
C LEU A 10 -28.87 -21.43 18.82
N ALA A 11 -30.16 -21.77 18.81
CA ALA A 11 -31.09 -21.38 17.76
C ALA A 11 -31.75 -20.00 18.00
N ALA A 12 -31.50 -19.37 19.15
CA ALA A 12 -32.09 -18.09 19.51
C ALA A 12 -31.64 -16.99 18.55
N LYS A 13 -32.59 -16.17 18.09
CA LYS A 13 -32.31 -15.10 17.11
C LYS A 13 -32.01 -13.76 17.77
N ASP A 14 -32.41 -13.59 19.02
CA ASP A 14 -32.21 -12.37 19.78
C ASP A 14 -31.96 -12.63 21.27
N TRP A 15 -31.48 -11.60 21.97
CA TRP A 15 -31.16 -11.68 23.40
C TRP A 15 -32.39 -11.86 24.29
N LYS A 16 -33.60 -11.63 23.78
CA LYS A 16 -34.85 -11.81 24.54
C LYS A 16 -35.21 -13.29 24.59
N GLU A 17 -35.09 -14.00 23.47
CA GLU A 17 -35.23 -15.46 23.42
C GLU A 17 -34.18 -16.18 24.27
N VAL A 18 -32.94 -15.65 24.30
CA VAL A 18 -31.87 -16.10 25.20
C VAL A 18 -32.29 -15.92 26.67
N ASP A 19 -32.75 -14.73 27.04
CA ASP A 19 -33.13 -14.41 28.42
C ASP A 19 -34.30 -15.26 28.93
N ASP A 20 -35.32 -15.47 28.10
CA ASP A 20 -36.48 -16.30 28.43
C ASP A 20 -36.16 -17.79 28.51
N THR A 21 -35.13 -18.25 27.79
CA THR A 21 -34.68 -19.65 27.81
C THR A 21 -33.80 -19.96 29.03
N ILE A 22 -33.07 -18.95 29.55
CA ILE A 22 -32.04 -19.08 30.60
C ILE A 22 -32.59 -18.95 32.03
N LYS A 23 -33.68 -18.20 32.23
CA LYS A 23 -34.25 -17.87 33.54
C LYS A 23 -34.45 -19.10 34.45
N GLY A 24 -34.00 -18.97 35.71
CA GLY A 24 -34.31 -19.93 36.78
C GLY A 24 -33.31 -21.06 36.97
N ASN A 25 -32.13 -21.01 36.32
CA ASN A 25 -31.03 -21.93 36.57
C ASN A 25 -29.68 -21.20 36.64
N PRO A 26 -28.96 -21.26 37.77
CA PRO A 26 -27.68 -20.55 37.96
C PRO A 26 -26.59 -20.92 36.96
N TYR A 27 -26.52 -22.18 36.52
CA TYR A 27 -25.52 -22.64 35.56
C TYR A 27 -25.77 -22.07 34.15
N ARG A 28 -27.04 -21.81 33.83
CA ARG A 28 -27.47 -21.27 32.54
C ARG A 28 -27.27 -19.76 32.50
N GLU A 29 -27.48 -19.08 33.62
CA GLU A 29 -27.17 -17.67 33.79
C GLU A 29 -25.66 -17.40 33.62
N ALA A 30 -24.80 -18.24 34.20
CA ALA A 30 -23.36 -18.14 33.99
C ALA A 30 -22.95 -18.28 32.50
N ALA A 31 -23.61 -19.16 31.75
CA ALA A 31 -23.36 -19.31 30.32
C ALA A 31 -23.79 -18.06 29.51
N LYS A 32 -24.87 -17.40 29.92
CA LYS A 32 -25.29 -16.11 29.34
C LYS A 32 -24.22 -15.04 29.49
N ASP A 33 -23.66 -14.93 30.70
CA ASP A 33 -22.66 -13.91 31.01
C ASP A 33 -21.38 -14.13 30.21
N GLU A 34 -20.95 -15.39 30.04
CA GLU A 34 -19.84 -15.73 29.16
C GLU A 34 -20.16 -15.43 27.68
N MET A 35 -21.38 -15.70 27.21
CA MET A 35 -21.79 -15.31 25.85
C MET A 35 -21.78 -13.79 25.65
N TYR A 36 -22.16 -13.00 26.66
CA TYR A 36 -22.06 -11.53 26.61
C TYR A 36 -20.60 -11.05 26.56
N LYS A 37 -19.71 -11.64 27.36
CA LYS A 37 -18.27 -11.34 27.31
C LYS A 37 -17.69 -11.70 25.95
N MET A 38 -17.97 -12.89 25.43
CA MET A 38 -17.52 -13.33 24.10
C MET A 38 -18.07 -12.45 22.97
N SER A 39 -19.31 -11.95 23.09
CA SER A 39 -19.88 -11.01 22.11
C SER A 39 -19.23 -9.63 22.17
N GLN A 40 -18.87 -9.15 23.37
CA GLN A 40 -18.05 -7.95 23.54
C GLN A 40 -16.67 -8.16 22.93
N ASP A 41 -16.03 -9.31 23.20
CA ASP A 41 -14.74 -9.70 22.62
C ASP A 41 -14.83 -9.82 21.10
N GLU A 42 -15.93 -10.33 20.53
CA GLU A 42 -16.11 -10.45 19.07
C GLU A 42 -16.24 -9.08 18.42
N ARG A 43 -17.02 -8.16 19.02
CA ARG A 43 -17.13 -6.78 18.52
C ARG A 43 -15.78 -6.07 18.60
N GLU A 44 -15.07 -6.21 19.71
CA GLU A 44 -13.75 -5.61 19.91
C GLU A 44 -12.72 -6.21 18.93
N ARG A 45 -12.73 -7.53 18.76
CA ARG A 45 -11.91 -8.25 17.77
C ARG A 45 -12.21 -7.80 16.35
N TYR A 46 -13.48 -7.57 16.00
CA TYR A 46 -13.86 -7.05 14.69
C TYR A 46 -13.33 -5.63 14.47
N LEU A 47 -13.45 -4.76 15.48
CA LEU A 47 -12.91 -3.39 15.41
C LEU A 47 -11.39 -3.40 15.25
N TYR A 48 -10.68 -4.20 16.06
CA TYR A 48 -9.24 -4.37 15.96
C TYR A 48 -8.80 -4.87 14.57
N LEU A 49 -9.45 -5.93 14.07
CA LEU A 49 -9.15 -6.45 12.73
C LEU A 49 -9.38 -5.39 11.64
N ARG A 50 -10.45 -4.60 11.77
CA ARG A 50 -10.75 -3.52 10.83
C ARG A 50 -9.69 -2.42 10.86
N GLU A 51 -9.18 -2.07 12.03
CA GLU A 51 -8.08 -1.12 12.19
C GLU A 51 -6.77 -1.65 11.60
N GLU A 52 -6.42 -2.91 11.87
CA GLU A 52 -5.24 -3.55 11.27
C GLU A 52 -5.33 -3.61 9.74
N MET A 53 -6.50 -3.98 9.19
CA MET A 53 -6.71 -3.98 7.74
C MET A 53 -6.56 -2.57 7.16
N ALA A 54 -7.15 -1.56 7.79
CA ALA A 54 -7.03 -0.17 7.32
C ALA A 54 -5.57 0.31 7.33
N TYR A 55 -4.80 -0.05 8.36
CA TYR A 55 -3.38 0.26 8.46
C TYR A 55 -2.55 -0.47 7.40
N SER A 56 -2.81 -1.76 7.19
CA SER A 56 -2.16 -2.57 6.15
C SER A 56 -2.46 -2.04 4.74
N ASP A 57 -3.71 -1.66 4.46
CA ASP A 57 -4.11 -1.08 3.19
C ASP A 57 -3.38 0.24 2.92
N GLU A 58 -3.26 1.11 3.94
CA GLU A 58 -2.53 2.37 3.82
C GLU A 58 -1.05 2.16 3.55
N ILE A 59 -0.39 1.25 4.27
CA ILE A 59 1.00 0.88 3.99
C ILE A 59 1.16 0.40 2.55
N SER A 60 0.25 -0.47 2.10
CA SER A 60 0.28 -1.04 0.76
C SER A 60 0.12 0.05 -0.31
N ARG A 61 -0.84 0.96 -0.14
CA ARG A 61 -1.04 2.12 -1.02
C ARG A 61 0.23 2.97 -1.13
N MET A 62 0.82 3.33 0.01
CA MET A 62 2.02 4.17 0.04
C MET A 62 3.23 3.49 -0.61
N LYS A 63 3.37 2.18 -0.41
CA LYS A 63 4.42 1.39 -1.06
C LYS A 63 4.23 1.35 -2.58
N THR A 64 3.03 1.05 -3.05
CA THR A 64 2.72 1.02 -4.49
C THR A 64 2.96 2.39 -5.13
N ALA A 65 2.47 3.48 -4.55
CA ALA A 65 2.68 4.83 -5.07
C ALA A 65 4.17 5.19 -5.17
N ARG A 66 4.98 4.76 -4.19
CA ARG A 66 6.43 4.96 -4.21
C ARG A 66 7.11 4.15 -5.31
N GLU A 67 6.72 2.89 -5.48
CA GLU A 67 7.29 2.00 -6.51
C GLU A 67 6.95 2.50 -7.91
N GLU A 68 5.70 2.88 -8.15
CA GLU A 68 5.23 3.48 -9.40
C GLU A 68 5.98 4.79 -9.69
N GLY A 69 6.07 5.70 -8.72
CA GLY A 69 6.82 6.96 -8.90
C GLY A 69 8.30 6.74 -9.20
N LEU A 70 8.95 5.74 -8.59
CA LEU A 70 10.33 5.38 -8.92
C LEU A 70 10.46 4.78 -10.32
N GLU A 71 9.49 3.97 -10.75
CA GLU A 71 9.49 3.38 -12.09
C GLU A 71 9.25 4.45 -13.17
N GLU A 72 8.29 5.34 -12.96
CA GLU A 72 8.01 6.47 -13.83
C GLU A 72 9.21 7.41 -13.93
N GLY A 73 9.80 7.81 -12.80
CA GLY A 73 10.99 8.66 -12.79
C GLY A 73 12.19 8.02 -13.51
N ARG A 74 12.38 6.70 -13.39
CA ARG A 74 13.41 5.98 -14.17
C ARG A 74 13.10 5.96 -15.66
N LYS A 75 11.84 5.78 -16.04
CA LYS A 75 11.42 5.78 -17.46
C LYS A 75 11.61 7.17 -18.07
N GLU A 76 11.21 8.21 -17.36
CA GLU A 76 11.35 9.60 -17.80
C GLU A 76 12.81 10.02 -17.89
N GLY A 77 13.60 9.78 -16.84
CA GLY A 77 15.04 10.08 -16.84
C GLY A 77 15.81 9.35 -17.95
N ARG A 78 15.44 8.10 -18.29
CA ARG A 78 16.02 7.39 -19.45
C ARG A 78 15.64 8.04 -20.78
N LYS A 79 14.41 8.55 -20.93
CA LYS A 79 13.97 9.25 -22.15
C LYS A 79 14.68 10.58 -22.30
N GLU A 80 14.72 11.39 -21.25
CA GLU A 80 15.40 12.68 -21.22
C GLU A 80 16.90 12.52 -21.47
N GLY A 81 17.56 11.61 -20.76
CA GLY A 81 18.98 11.32 -20.96
C GLY A 81 19.29 10.86 -22.39
N LYS A 82 18.42 10.03 -23.00
CA LYS A 82 18.58 9.63 -24.40
C LYS A 82 18.39 10.81 -25.36
N GLN A 83 17.43 11.70 -25.09
CA GLN A 83 17.21 12.89 -25.91
C GLN A 83 18.40 13.85 -25.84
N LEU A 84 18.88 14.14 -24.63
CA LEU A 84 20.07 14.94 -24.36
C LEU A 84 21.28 14.36 -25.10
N PHE A 85 21.54 13.06 -24.94
CA PHE A 85 22.65 12.37 -25.61
C PHE A 85 22.59 12.54 -27.14
N LEU A 86 21.42 12.32 -27.74
CA LEU A 86 21.22 12.48 -29.19
C LEU A 86 21.37 13.93 -29.65
N GLN A 87 20.98 14.90 -28.82
CA GLN A 87 21.13 16.33 -29.10
C GLN A 87 22.60 16.74 -29.06
N CYS A 88 23.34 16.35 -28.02
CA CYS A 88 24.79 16.58 -27.89
C CYS A 88 25.55 16.00 -29.09
N ILE A 89 25.25 14.76 -29.51
CA ILE A 89 25.83 14.14 -30.70
C ILE A 89 25.57 14.98 -31.95
N ARG A 90 24.31 15.41 -32.15
CA ARG A 90 23.91 16.16 -33.34
C ARG A 90 24.67 17.48 -33.43
N LEU A 91 24.74 18.22 -32.34
CA LEU A 91 25.42 19.51 -32.28
C LEU A 91 26.94 19.34 -32.46
N LYS A 92 27.53 18.30 -31.86
CA LYS A 92 28.95 17.97 -32.07
C LYS A 92 29.25 17.65 -33.54
N LYS A 93 28.40 16.85 -34.20
CA LYS A 93 28.53 16.55 -35.64
C LYS A 93 28.39 17.78 -36.53
N GLN A 94 27.64 18.79 -36.09
CA GLN A 94 27.53 20.08 -36.77
C GLN A 94 28.76 20.99 -36.55
N GLY A 95 29.73 20.56 -35.73
CA GLY A 95 30.98 21.28 -35.47
C GLY A 95 30.87 22.36 -34.40
N PHE A 96 29.81 22.35 -33.56
CA PHE A 96 29.69 23.30 -32.46
C PHE A 96 30.72 23.05 -31.35
N SER A 97 31.14 24.13 -30.70
CA SER A 97 32.05 24.07 -29.54
C SER A 97 31.31 23.52 -28.31
N LYS A 98 32.06 23.02 -27.33
CA LYS A 98 31.49 22.41 -26.12
C LYS A 98 30.65 23.41 -25.33
N GLU A 99 31.08 24.66 -25.27
CA GLU A 99 30.40 25.75 -24.58
C GLU A 99 29.02 26.02 -25.18
N LYS A 100 28.94 26.03 -26.51
CA LYS A 100 27.67 26.23 -27.22
C LYS A 100 26.75 25.03 -27.10
N ILE A 101 27.28 23.81 -27.02
CA ILE A 101 26.48 22.60 -26.77
C ILE A 101 25.89 22.65 -25.36
N ALA A 102 26.68 23.04 -24.35
CA ALA A 102 26.23 23.18 -22.97
C ALA A 102 25.10 24.21 -22.85
N GLU A 103 25.24 25.37 -23.51
CA GLU A 103 24.19 26.39 -23.59
C GLU A 103 22.90 25.86 -24.23
N GLU A 104 23.00 25.21 -25.38
CA GLU A 104 21.82 24.75 -26.14
C GLU A 104 21.11 23.56 -25.51
N CYS A 105 21.87 22.71 -24.82
CA CYS A 105 21.35 21.55 -24.08
C CYS A 105 20.98 21.89 -22.63
N GLN A 106 21.24 23.12 -22.17
CA GLN A 106 20.99 23.60 -20.80
C GLN A 106 21.63 22.70 -19.72
N VAL A 107 22.82 22.21 -20.01
CA VAL A 107 23.63 21.37 -19.11
C VAL A 107 24.97 22.04 -18.86
N ASP A 108 25.71 21.56 -17.87
CA ASP A 108 27.04 22.08 -17.64
C ASP A 108 28.05 21.55 -18.66
N ILE A 109 29.17 22.27 -18.80
CA ILE A 109 30.25 21.86 -19.71
C ILE A 109 30.82 20.47 -19.32
N PRO A 110 31.06 20.15 -18.02
CA PRO A 110 31.51 18.82 -17.60
C PRO A 110 30.62 17.66 -18.09
N GLU A 111 29.29 17.77 -17.98
CA GLU A 111 28.34 16.74 -18.45
C GLU A 111 28.45 16.56 -19.97
N VAL A 112 28.59 17.64 -20.73
CA VAL A 112 28.85 17.56 -22.18
C VAL A 112 30.16 16.84 -22.46
N GLU A 113 31.22 17.11 -21.71
CA GLU A 113 32.51 16.43 -21.88
C GLU A 113 32.42 14.94 -21.60
N GLU A 114 31.71 14.54 -20.54
CA GLU A 114 31.48 13.14 -20.19
C GLU A 114 30.69 12.42 -21.29
N ILE A 115 29.59 13.02 -21.76
CA ILE A 115 28.78 12.49 -22.87
C ILE A 115 29.60 12.33 -24.15
N LEU A 116 30.45 13.32 -24.47
CA LEU A 116 31.24 13.28 -25.70
C LEU A 116 32.40 12.29 -25.62
N LYS A 117 32.97 12.07 -24.44
CA LYS A 117 34.03 11.08 -24.21
C LYS A 117 33.56 9.66 -24.53
N GLU A 118 32.36 9.29 -24.09
CA GLU A 118 31.74 7.99 -24.38
C GLU A 118 31.50 7.75 -25.89
N ILE A 119 31.51 8.80 -26.73
CA ILE A 119 31.41 8.67 -28.19
C ILE A 119 32.79 8.45 -28.83
N GLU A 120 33.84 9.07 -28.30
CA GLU A 120 35.21 8.91 -28.81
C GLU A 120 35.75 7.49 -28.55
N ASP A 121 35.23 6.82 -27.52
CA ASP A 121 35.58 5.44 -27.13
C ASP A 121 34.77 4.36 -27.89
N LEU A 122 33.85 4.73 -28.80
CA LEU A 122 33.00 3.85 -29.63
C LEU A 122 33.45 3.77 -31.10
#